data_AF-A0A1V5LH46-F1
#
_entry.id   AF-A0A1V5LH46-F1
#
_cell.length_a   1.000
_cell.length_b   1.000
_cell.length_c   1.000
_cell.angle_alpha   90.00
_cell.angle_beta   90.00
_cell.angle_gamma   90.00
#
_symmetry.space_group_name_H-M   'P 1'
#
loop_
_entity.id
_entity.type
_entity.pdbx_description
1 polymer ?
#
loop_
_entity_poly.entity_id
_entity_poly.type
_entity_poly.pdbx_seq_one_letter_code
_entity_poly.pdbx_strand_id
1 'polypeptide(L)' 'MGDKKINVIKVVRAATGLGLKEAKDLVDGAPNPVKQGISKQEAEELKKDLEEAGAGVEVK' A
#
# COMPACT_ATOMS: atom_id res chain seq x y z
N MET A 1 12.40 -11.04 -7.03
CA MET A 1 11.20 -10.18 -7.22
C MET A 1 10.00 -10.59 -6.36
N GLY A 2 10.11 -11.56 -5.44
CA GLY A 2 8.99 -11.97 -4.56
C GLY A 2 8.89 -11.20 -3.23
N ASP A 3 10.02 -10.83 -2.62
CA ASP A 3 10.06 -10.26 -1.26
C ASP A 3 9.42 -8.88 -1.14
N LYS A 4 9.59 -8.03 -2.16
CA LYS A 4 9.00 -6.69 -2.18
C LYS A 4 7.47 -6.73 -2.19
N LYS A 5 6.87 -7.64 -2.97
CA LYS A 5 5.40 -7.79 -3.01
C LYS A 5 4.81 -8.14 -1.65
N ILE A 6 5.45 -9.04 -0.90
CA ILE A 6 4.99 -9.42 0.44
C ILE A 6 5.05 -8.22 1.40
N ASN A 7 6.12 -7.42 1.34
CA ASN A 7 6.24 -6.22 2.17
C ASN A 7 5.15 -5.20 1.84
N VAL A 8 4.89 -4.96 0.55
CA VAL A 8 3.83 -4.04 0.12
C VAL A 8 2.45 -4.55 0.57
N ILE A 9 2.18 -5.84 0.45
CA ILE A 9 0.93 -6.47 0.93
C ILE A 9 0.78 -6.28 2.44
N LYS A 10 1.86 -6.40 3.23
CA LYS A 10 1.81 -6.17 4.69
C LYS A 10 1.44 -4.72 5.02
N VAL A 11 2.05 -3.75 4.34
CA VAL A 11 1.78 -2.31 4.56
C VAL A 11 0.34 -1.97 4.13
N VAL A 12 -0.08 -2.40 2.95
CA VAL A 12 -1.48 -2.23 2.48
C VAL A 12 -2.46 -2.85 3.46
N ARG A 13 -2.20 -4.07 3.94
CA ARG A 13 -3.04 -4.76 4.92
C ARG A 13 -3.13 -3.98 6.23
N ALA A 14 -2.01 -3.47 6.75
CA ALA A 14 -1.99 -2.67 7.97
C ALA A 14 -2.72 -1.34 7.79
N ALA A 15 -2.59 -0.72 6.62
CA ALA A 15 -3.18 0.56 6.29
C ALA A 15 -4.69 0.49 6.05
N THR A 16 -5.16 -0.58 5.42
CA THR A 16 -6.56 -0.73 4.97
C THR A 16 -7.38 -1.69 5.82
N GLY A 17 -6.74 -2.56 6.60
CA GLY A 17 -7.40 -3.61 7.38
C GLY A 17 -7.93 -4.78 6.53
N LEU A 18 -7.66 -4.80 5.22
CA LEU A 18 -8.14 -5.84 4.30
C LEU A 18 -7.57 -7.24 4.64
N GLY A 19 -8.25 -8.30 4.19
CA GLY A 19 -7.74 -9.66 4.30
C GLY A 19 -6.50 -9.90 3.43
N LEU A 20 -5.77 -10.99 3.67
CA LEU A 20 -4.55 -11.34 2.89
C LEU A 20 -4.84 -11.45 1.38
N LYS A 21 -6.01 -11.98 1.02
CA LYS A 21 -6.45 -12.11 -0.37
C LYS A 21 -6.75 -10.75 -0.99
N GLU A 22 -7.52 -9.92 -0.30
CA GLU A 22 -7.92 -8.58 -0.77
C GLU A 22 -6.72 -7.64 -0.89
N ALA A 23 -5.81 -7.65 0.09
CA ALA A 23 -4.58 -6.86 0.02
C ALA A 23 -3.67 -7.32 -1.13
N LYS A 24 -3.63 -8.63 -1.41
CA LYS A 24 -2.90 -9.17 -2.56
C LYS A 24 -3.52 -8.73 -3.88
N ASP A 25 -4.84 -8.85 -4.05
CA ASP A 25 -5.56 -8.36 -5.22
C ASP A 25 -5.37 -6.85 -5.42
N LEU A 26 -5.36 -6.07 -4.35
CA LEU A 26 -5.17 -4.61 -4.41
C LEU A 26 -3.77 -4.23 -4.91
N VAL A 27 -2.73 -4.94 -4.44
CA VAL A 27 -1.33 -4.72 -4.85
C VAL A 27 -1.05 -5.27 -6.26
N ASP A 28 -1.60 -6.43 -6.61
CA ASP A 28 -1.45 -7.02 -7.95
C ASP A 28 -2.28 -6.26 -9.01
N GLY A 29 -3.38 -5.62 -8.62
CA GLY A 29 -4.29 -4.85 -9.47
C GLY A 29 -3.94 -3.37 -9.64
N ALA A 30 -2.73 -2.93 -9.24
CA ALA A 30 -2.32 -1.54 -9.37
C ALA A 30 -2.45 -1.01 -10.81
N PRO A 31 -2.87 0.26 -11.02
CA PRO A 31 -3.08 1.30 -10.00
C PRO A 31 -4.46 1.24 -9.31
N ASN A 32 -4.48 1.05 -7.99
CA ASN A 32 -5.68 1.07 -7.14
C ASN A 32 -5.48 2.00 -5.94
N PRO A 33 -6.53 2.69 -5.46
CA PRO A 33 -6.43 3.53 -4.27
C PRO A 33 -6.29 2.67 -3.00
N VAL A 34 -5.18 2.84 -2.27
CA VAL A 34 -4.94 2.16 -0.99
C VAL A 34 -5.73 2.83 0.13
N LYS A 35 -5.73 4.17 0.20
CA LYS A 35 -6.48 4.96 1.18
C LYS A 35 -6.89 6.28 0.55
N GLN A 36 -8.09 6.77 0.87
CA GLN A 36 -8.65 8.01 0.35
C GLN A 36 -9.16 8.88 1.50
N GLY A 37 -9.07 10.20 1.36
CA GLY A 37 -9.54 11.15 2.38
C GLY A 37 -8.71 11.18 3.67
N ILE A 38 -7.46 10.70 3.61
CA ILE A 38 -6.52 10.77 4.72
C ILE A 38 -5.81 12.13 4.77
N SER A 39 -5.29 12.49 5.95
CA SER A 39 -4.54 13.72 6.12
C SER A 39 -3.23 13.67 5.32
N LYS A 40 -2.68 14.84 4.96
CA LYS A 40 -1.36 14.90 4.27
C LYS A 40 -0.28 14.14 5.04
N GLN A 41 -0.27 14.23 6.37
CA GLN A 41 0.68 13.52 7.23
C GLN A 41 0.55 12.00 7.08
N GLU A 42 -0.67 11.47 7.17
CA GLU A 42 -0.92 10.03 6.97
C GLU A 42 -0.58 9.57 5.54
N ALA A 43 -0.81 10.43 4.54
CA ALA A 43 -0.47 10.13 3.15
C ALA A 43 1.05 10.05 2.94
N GLU A 44 1.81 10.95 3.56
CA GLU A 44 3.27 10.94 3.51
C GLU A 44 3.87 9.75 4.27
N GLU A 45 3.34 9.42 5.45
CA GLU A 45 3.75 8.22 6.20
C GLU A 45 3.49 6.94 5.39
N LEU A 46 2.26 6.79 4.87
CA LEU A 46 1.89 5.62 4.08
C LEU A 46 2.70 5.50 2.79
N LYS A 47 2.93 6.63 2.12
CA LYS A 47 3.79 6.69 0.93
C LYS A 47 5.18 6.19 1.27
N LYS A 48 5.77 6.66 2.38
CA LYS A 48 7.11 6.27 2.79
C LYS A 48 7.19 4.77 3.11
N ASP A 49 6.25 4.23 3.88
CA ASP A 49 6.20 2.81 4.21
C ASP A 49 6.08 1.92 2.95
N LEU A 50 5.27 2.35 1.98
CA LEU A 50 5.08 1.63 0.71
C LEU A 50 6.31 1.74 -0.21
N GLU A 51 6.98 2.90 -0.27
CA GLU A 51 8.23 3.09 -1.01
C GLU A 51 9.38 2.28 -0.41
N GLU A 52 9.51 2.23 0.91
CA GLU A 52 10.47 1.38 1.64
C GLU A 52 10.16 -0.12 1.42
N ALA A 53 8.89 -0.48 1.33
CA ALA A 53 8.46 -1.83 0.94
C ALA A 53 8.72 -2.16 -0.54
N GLY A 54 9.00 -1.16 -1.37
CA GLY A 54 9.35 -1.29 -2.79
C GLY A 54 8.17 -1.14 -3.75
N ALA A 55 7.09 -0.48 -3.34
CA ALA A 55 6.00 -0.02 -4.21
C ALA A 55 6.18 1.45 -4.59
N GLY A 56 5.76 1.82 -5.81
CA GLY A 56 5.62 3.22 -6.19
C GLY A 56 4.26 3.75 -5.72
N VAL A 57 4.24 4.87 -5.00
CA VAL A 57 3.00 5.50 -4.53
C VAL A 57 2.86 6.90 -5.12
N GLU A 58 1.69 7.14 -5.71
CA GLU A 58 1.29 8.44 -6.23
C GLU A 58 0.21 9.02 -5.31
N VAL A 59 0.50 10.14 -4.65
CA VAL A 59 -0.44 10.88 -3.80
C VAL A 59 -1.15 11.91 -4.69
N LYS A 60 -2.48 11.86 -4.75
CA LYS A 60 -3.34 12.84 -5.44
C LYS A 60 -4.19 13.59 -4.43
#